data_AF-A0A0F7TYX7-F1
#
_entry.id   AF-A0A0F7TYX7-F1
#
_cell.length_a   1.000
_cell.length_b   1.000
_cell.length_c   1.000
_cell.angle_alpha   90.00
_cell.angle_beta   90.00
_cell.angle_gamma   90.00
#
_symmetry.space_group_name_H-M   'P 1'
#
loop_
_entity.id
_entity.type
_entity.pdbx_description
1 polymer ?
#
loop_
_entity_poly.entity_id
_entity_poly.type
_entity_poly.pdbx_seq_one_letter_code
_entity_poly.pdbx_strand_id
1 'polypeptide(L)'
;MSLIKLCNQWPGGIPSYIRRHEQPEDDVISASRAWRHFVREQWTDSSYESRAPEDEPTFEDLEQDGCLYGIPDCWLYDVHICISEWTAVKQALLAKCVLALFPWDGSYEHLARNMPLWMPFEDNQGDILSTFKFRLSVAQPNFLDMHMAQDGTVLFLDTSPKLIIDDRTLETGLALWVQFATNGTTQRAYRSQMLIDGFPDLYREVHPNQDPLELVLEHMGEQEEHDNPQVIQEDESVDMRRPFAEVYLVGSYYGENGHERMKQELRDLVDQYAPGFREAEERGNGVAIGYDLQRILVDEGRPLWITEDPLN
;
A
#
# COMPACT_ATOMS: atom_id res chain seq x y z
N MET A 1 -21.96 -10.70 9.02
CA MET A 1 -21.44 -11.92 9.69
C MET A 1 -20.31 -11.51 10.62
N SER A 2 -20.00 -12.34 11.61
CA SER A 2 -19.14 -12.05 12.78
C SER A 2 -17.76 -11.52 12.41
N LEU A 3 -17.47 -10.30 12.86
CA LEU A 3 -16.18 -9.60 12.76
C LEU A 3 -15.13 -10.31 13.63
N ILE A 4 -14.01 -10.71 13.03
CA ILE A 4 -12.81 -11.11 13.78
C ILE A 4 -12.01 -9.84 14.00
N LYS A 5 -12.06 -9.31 15.22
CA LYS A 5 -11.25 -8.17 15.65
C LYS A 5 -9.81 -8.63 15.86
N LEU A 6 -8.89 -8.25 14.97
CA LEU A 6 -7.46 -8.45 15.17
C LEU A 6 -6.93 -7.33 16.10
N CYS A 7 -6.88 -7.60 17.41
CA CYS A 7 -6.37 -6.66 18.42
C CYS A 7 -4.84 -6.55 18.42
N ASN A 8 -4.23 -6.03 17.35
CA ASN A 8 -2.78 -5.77 17.28
C ASN A 8 -2.40 -4.29 17.51
N GLN A 9 -3.32 -3.46 18.03
CA GLN A 9 -3.05 -2.04 18.29
C GLN A 9 -2.72 -1.75 19.76
N TRP A 10 -2.00 -0.65 20.01
CA TRP A 10 -1.77 -0.15 21.37
C TRP A 10 -3.10 0.14 22.08
N PRO A 11 -3.35 -0.42 23.28
CA PRO A 11 -4.52 -0.07 24.08
C PRO A 11 -4.53 1.43 24.40
N GLY A 12 -5.50 2.17 23.85
CA GLY A 12 -5.61 3.62 24.04
C GLY A 12 -4.87 4.49 23.02
N GLY A 13 -4.41 3.91 21.91
CA GLY A 13 -3.68 4.63 20.85
C GLY A 13 -2.17 4.63 21.08
N ILE A 14 -1.43 5.24 20.15
CA ILE A 14 0.04 5.25 20.20
C ILE A 14 0.52 6.02 21.44
N PRO A 15 1.35 5.43 22.32
CA PRO A 15 1.83 6.12 23.51
C PRO A 15 2.60 7.40 23.18
N SER A 16 2.29 8.50 23.87
CA SER A 16 2.84 9.84 23.58
C SER A 16 4.36 9.99 23.79
N TYR A 17 4.99 9.02 24.44
CA TYR A 17 6.44 8.96 24.62
C TYR A 17 7.15 8.29 23.43
N ILE A 18 6.43 7.54 22.59
CA ILE A 18 6.99 7.02 21.35
C ILE A 18 7.07 8.18 20.36
N ARG A 19 8.30 8.53 19.98
CA ARG A 19 8.57 9.61 19.03
C ARG A 19 9.43 9.08 17.92
N ARG A 20 9.21 9.60 16.72
CA ARG A 20 10.09 9.33 15.59
C ARG A 20 11.46 9.97 15.83
N HIS A 21 12.51 9.26 15.45
CA HIS A 21 13.87 9.81 15.49
C HIS A 21 13.99 10.95 14.46
N GLU A 22 14.53 12.10 14.86
CA GLU A 22 14.51 13.32 14.05
C GLU A 22 15.55 13.33 12.92
N GLN A 23 16.69 12.68 13.13
CA GLN A 23 17.79 12.67 12.16
C GLN A 23 17.73 11.39 11.32
N PRO A 24 18.09 11.42 10.02
CA PRO A 24 18.37 10.20 9.27
C PRO A 24 19.53 9.45 9.94
N GLU A 25 19.41 8.14 10.11
CA GLU A 25 20.44 7.27 10.69
C GLU A 25 20.88 6.27 9.63
N ASP A 26 22.17 6.29 9.28
CA ASP A 26 22.71 5.40 8.24
C ASP A 26 23.00 4.00 8.82
N ASP A 27 23.22 3.88 10.13
CA ASP A 27 23.49 2.61 10.82
C ASP A 27 22.39 2.26 11.84
N VAL A 28 21.16 2.07 11.32
CA VAL A 28 20.01 1.66 12.13
C VAL A 28 20.21 0.31 12.82
N ILE A 29 21.02 -0.58 12.22
CA ILE A 29 21.35 -1.86 12.82
C ILE A 29 22.06 -1.61 14.16
N SER A 30 23.12 -0.80 14.19
CA SER A 30 23.80 -0.46 15.44
C SER A 30 22.91 0.30 16.41
N ALA A 31 22.11 1.26 15.92
CA ALA A 31 21.22 2.07 16.75
C ALA A 31 20.13 1.23 17.45
N SER A 32 19.72 0.11 16.85
CA SER A 32 18.65 -0.76 17.33
C SER A 32 19.09 -1.93 18.22
N ARG A 33 20.40 -2.22 18.31
CA ARG A 33 20.94 -3.39 19.04
C ARG A 33 20.46 -3.46 20.49
N ALA A 34 20.51 -2.34 21.22
CA ALA A 34 20.12 -2.28 22.62
C ALA A 34 18.64 -2.62 22.85
N TRP A 35 17.77 -2.17 21.92
CA TRP A 35 16.34 -2.44 22.00
C TRP A 35 15.98 -3.88 21.69
N ARG A 36 16.61 -4.48 20.67
CA ARG A 36 16.40 -5.91 20.37
C ARG A 36 16.79 -6.80 21.55
N HIS A 37 17.86 -6.44 22.26
CA HIS A 37 18.22 -7.10 23.52
C HIS A 37 17.16 -6.92 24.61
N PHE A 38 16.66 -5.69 24.81
CA PHE A 38 15.58 -5.43 25.77
C PHE A 38 14.31 -6.23 25.47
N VAL A 39 13.85 -6.22 24.22
CA VAL A 39 12.67 -7.00 23.81
C VAL A 39 12.91 -8.47 24.09
N ARG A 40 14.04 -9.05 23.67
CA ARG A 40 14.36 -10.47 23.95
C ARG A 40 14.38 -10.80 25.44
N GLU A 41 14.97 -9.94 26.28
CA GLU A 41 15.06 -10.18 27.73
C GLU A 41 13.72 -10.03 28.45
N GLN A 42 12.82 -9.21 27.93
CA GLN A 42 11.52 -8.93 28.54
C GLN A 42 10.36 -9.71 27.89
N TRP A 43 10.57 -10.30 26.71
CA TRP A 43 9.56 -11.09 26.00
C TRP A 43 9.36 -12.41 26.73
N THR A 44 8.30 -12.47 27.53
CA THR A 44 7.89 -13.68 28.24
C THR A 44 6.89 -14.44 27.38
N ASP A 45 7.38 -15.36 26.56
CA ASP A 45 6.49 -16.26 25.81
C ASP A 45 5.75 -17.16 26.79
N SER A 46 4.45 -16.94 26.96
CA SER A 46 3.57 -17.83 27.73
C SER A 46 3.10 -19.06 26.94
N SER A 47 3.60 -19.26 25.70
CA SER A 47 3.17 -20.38 24.85
C SER A 47 4.29 -21.11 24.08
N TYR A 48 5.57 -20.81 24.30
CA TYR A 48 6.68 -21.58 23.72
C TYR A 48 7.27 -22.56 24.75
N GLU A 49 6.48 -23.57 25.13
CA GLU A 49 7.00 -24.73 25.86
C GLU A 49 7.83 -25.64 24.91
N SER A 50 8.99 -25.16 24.47
CA SER A 50 10.10 -26.03 24.11
C SER A 50 11.39 -25.29 24.43
N ARG A 51 12.02 -25.72 25.52
CA ARG A 51 13.30 -25.25 26.06
C ARG A 51 14.25 -24.77 24.96
N ALA A 52 14.67 -23.51 25.06
CA ALA A 52 15.92 -23.07 24.43
C ALA A 52 17.02 -24.07 24.84
N PRO A 53 17.78 -24.64 23.90
CA PRO A 53 18.89 -25.54 24.22
C PRO A 53 19.88 -24.84 25.15
N GLU A 54 20.39 -25.55 26.15
CA GLU A 54 21.34 -25.02 27.14
C GLU A 54 22.70 -24.58 26.54
N ASP A 55 22.90 -24.81 25.24
CA ASP A 55 24.08 -24.45 24.47
C ASP A 55 23.73 -23.39 23.40
N GLU A 56 23.34 -22.18 23.82
CA GLU A 56 23.24 -21.04 22.91
C GLU A 56 24.64 -20.58 22.45
N PRO A 57 24.87 -20.40 21.14
CA PRO A 57 26.16 -19.95 20.63
C PRO A 57 26.48 -18.52 21.10
N THR A 58 27.71 -18.28 21.55
CA THR A 58 28.22 -16.94 21.89
C THR A 58 28.27 -16.05 20.66
N PHE A 59 27.55 -14.92 20.71
CA PHE A 59 27.72 -13.57 20.09
C PHE A 59 28.36 -13.36 18.69
N GLU A 60 28.98 -14.36 18.05
CA GLU A 60 29.76 -14.19 16.82
C GLU A 60 28.94 -14.47 15.55
N ASP A 61 27.84 -15.23 15.63
CA ASP A 61 26.97 -15.52 14.47
C ASP A 61 25.74 -14.61 14.41
N LEU A 62 25.97 -13.29 14.35
CA LEU A 62 24.90 -12.31 14.10
C LEU A 62 24.30 -12.43 12.68
N GLU A 63 25.00 -13.09 11.76
CA GLU A 63 24.66 -13.16 10.33
C GLU A 63 23.53 -14.15 9.97
N GLN A 64 23.08 -15.00 10.91
CA GLN A 64 22.14 -16.10 10.61
C GLN A 64 20.87 -16.14 11.48
N ASP A 65 20.72 -15.29 12.48
CA ASP A 65 19.52 -15.27 13.31
C ASP A 65 18.40 -14.44 12.65
N GLY A 66 17.36 -15.12 12.17
CA GLY A 66 16.20 -14.49 11.51
C GLY A 66 15.49 -13.44 12.37
N CYS A 67 15.58 -13.54 13.69
CA CYS A 67 15.02 -12.57 14.64
C CYS A 67 15.84 -11.27 14.67
N LEU A 68 17.13 -11.34 14.29
CA LEU A 68 18.08 -10.22 14.28
C LEU A 68 18.31 -9.66 12.87
N TYR A 69 18.09 -10.47 11.83
CA TYR A 69 18.18 -10.01 10.45
C TYR A 69 16.97 -9.21 10.01
N GLY A 70 15.80 -9.45 10.63
CA GLY A 70 14.58 -8.71 10.33
C GLY A 70 14.43 -8.51 8.83
N ILE A 71 14.63 -9.57 8.03
CA ILE A 71 14.41 -9.48 6.60
C ILE A 71 12.93 -9.13 6.51
N PRO A 72 12.58 -7.92 6.02
CA PRO A 72 11.20 -7.60 5.82
C PRO A 72 10.67 -8.70 4.92
N ASP A 73 9.57 -9.34 5.29
CA ASP A 73 8.66 -9.72 4.23
C ASP A 73 8.23 -8.38 3.62
N CYS A 74 9.01 -7.88 2.67
CA CYS A 74 8.74 -6.69 1.86
C CYS A 74 7.43 -6.85 1.05
N TRP A 75 6.82 -8.04 1.17
CA TRP A 75 5.55 -8.52 0.67
C TRP A 75 4.35 -8.30 1.63
N LEU A 76 4.55 -7.69 2.80
CA LEU A 76 3.49 -7.64 3.84
C LEU A 76 2.18 -7.01 3.33
N TYR A 77 2.26 -5.93 2.53
CA TYR A 77 1.10 -5.25 1.97
C TYR A 77 1.37 -4.70 0.57
N ASP A 78 0.45 -4.98 -0.34
CA ASP A 78 0.54 -4.65 -1.77
C ASP A 78 0.08 -3.22 -2.06
N VAL A 79 -1.06 -2.82 -1.47
CA VAL A 79 -1.68 -1.50 -1.69
C VAL A 79 -2.30 -1.00 -0.39
N HIS A 80 -1.96 0.22 0.02
CA HIS A 80 -2.53 0.84 1.22
C HIS A 80 -3.68 1.77 0.84
N ILE A 81 -4.87 1.53 1.39
CA ILE A 81 -6.03 2.40 1.16
C ILE A 81 -6.14 3.36 2.35
N CYS A 82 -5.90 4.65 2.14
CA CYS A 82 -5.81 5.67 3.19
C CYS A 82 -6.81 6.81 2.92
N ILE A 83 -8.08 6.61 3.25
CA ILE A 83 -9.15 7.56 2.89
C ILE A 83 -9.73 8.22 4.13
N SER A 84 -10.28 9.44 4.02
CA SER A 84 -10.73 10.20 5.19
C SER A 84 -12.11 9.80 5.76
N GLU A 85 -12.92 9.07 5.00
CA GLU A 85 -14.22 8.61 5.49
C GLU A 85 -14.71 7.45 4.62
N TRP A 86 -15.49 6.54 5.19
CA TRP A 86 -16.00 5.36 4.49
C TRP A 86 -17.41 5.61 3.98
N THR A 87 -17.56 6.59 3.08
CA THR A 87 -18.85 6.94 2.50
C THR A 87 -19.21 6.05 1.33
N ALA A 88 -20.50 5.93 1.01
CA ALA A 88 -20.96 5.13 -0.13
C ALA A 88 -20.37 5.62 -1.47
N VAL A 89 -20.08 6.92 -1.59
CA VAL A 89 -19.40 7.49 -2.77
C VAL A 89 -17.95 7.02 -2.83
N LYS A 90 -17.20 7.14 -1.73
CA LYS A 90 -15.79 6.71 -1.71
C LYS A 90 -15.62 5.21 -1.90
N GLN A 91 -16.53 4.40 -1.37
CA GLN A 91 -16.59 2.96 -1.66
C GLN A 91 -16.75 2.69 -3.16
N ALA A 92 -17.65 3.43 -3.83
CA ALA A 92 -17.89 3.28 -5.26
C ALA A 92 -16.70 3.76 -6.11
N LEU A 93 -16.00 4.81 -5.69
CA LEU A 93 -14.78 5.29 -6.36
C LEU A 93 -13.60 4.32 -6.13
N LEU A 94 -13.49 3.76 -4.92
CA LEU A 94 -12.48 2.75 -4.59
C LEU A 94 -12.65 1.48 -5.44
N ALA A 95 -13.89 1.09 -5.75
CA ALA A 95 -14.16 -0.02 -6.65
C ALA A 95 -13.45 0.16 -8.01
N LYS A 96 -13.36 1.39 -8.54
CA LYS A 96 -12.62 1.68 -9.79
C LYS A 96 -11.12 1.55 -9.62
N CYS A 97 -10.57 2.03 -8.51
CA CYS A 97 -9.15 1.88 -8.21
C CYS A 97 -8.77 0.40 -8.05
N VAL A 98 -9.64 -0.42 -7.46
CA VAL A 98 -9.45 -1.88 -7.39
C VAL A 98 -9.55 -2.50 -8.78
N LEU A 99 -10.52 -2.10 -9.60
CA LEU A 99 -10.62 -2.58 -10.98
C LEU A 99 -9.39 -2.20 -11.82
N ALA A 100 -8.76 -1.06 -11.55
CA ALA A 100 -7.51 -0.66 -12.18
C ALA A 100 -6.30 -1.55 -11.83
N LEU A 101 -6.40 -2.39 -10.78
CA LEU A 101 -5.37 -3.36 -10.41
C LEU A 101 -5.52 -4.70 -11.15
N PHE A 102 -6.44 -4.80 -12.10
CA PHE A 102 -6.42 -5.86 -13.10
C PHE A 102 -5.59 -5.41 -14.31
N PRO A 103 -4.77 -6.29 -14.88
CA PRO A 103 -3.97 -5.95 -16.06
C PRO A 103 -4.76 -5.88 -17.37
N TRP A 104 -6.00 -6.39 -17.39
CA TRP A 104 -6.91 -6.41 -18.55
C TRP A 104 -6.34 -6.98 -19.87
N ASP A 105 -5.16 -7.61 -19.82
CA ASP A 105 -4.46 -8.29 -20.90
C ASP A 105 -4.92 -9.75 -21.10
N GLY A 106 -5.95 -10.17 -20.36
CA GLY A 106 -6.46 -11.54 -20.32
C GLY A 106 -5.72 -12.45 -19.34
N SER A 107 -4.70 -11.97 -18.63
CA SER A 107 -4.17 -12.66 -17.47
C SER A 107 -5.16 -12.59 -16.30
N TYR A 108 -5.22 -13.67 -15.52
CA TYR A 108 -6.29 -13.94 -14.54
C TYR A 108 -5.96 -13.45 -13.13
N GLU A 109 -4.81 -12.79 -12.93
CA GLU A 109 -4.28 -12.49 -11.61
C GLU A 109 -4.46 -11.00 -11.30
N HIS A 110 -5.18 -10.73 -10.21
CA HIS A 110 -5.27 -9.39 -9.65
C HIS A 110 -3.92 -9.03 -9.04
N LEU A 111 -3.42 -7.81 -9.31
CA LEU A 111 -2.04 -7.43 -8.96
C LEU A 111 -1.79 -7.39 -7.45
N ALA A 112 -2.82 -7.05 -6.66
CA ALA A 112 -2.72 -6.89 -5.22
C ALA A 112 -3.41 -8.04 -4.47
N ARG A 113 -2.75 -8.65 -3.51
CA ARG A 113 -3.30 -9.72 -2.66
C ARG A 113 -3.74 -9.19 -1.30
N ASN A 114 -2.98 -8.24 -0.73
CA ASN A 114 -3.18 -7.67 0.59
C ASN A 114 -3.41 -6.16 0.49
N MET A 115 -4.65 -5.72 0.70
CA MET A 115 -5.02 -4.31 0.66
C MET A 115 -5.61 -3.85 1.99
N PRO A 116 -4.79 -3.41 2.97
CA PRO A 116 -5.30 -2.88 4.21
C PRO A 116 -5.97 -1.51 3.99
N LEU A 117 -7.16 -1.37 4.57
CA LEU A 117 -7.88 -0.09 4.64
C LEU A 117 -7.56 0.61 5.95
N TRP A 118 -7.12 1.86 5.86
CA TRP A 118 -6.83 2.78 6.95
C TRP A 118 -7.79 3.96 6.86
N MET A 119 -8.64 4.11 7.88
CA MET A 119 -9.50 5.29 8.05
C MET A 119 -8.67 6.41 8.69
N PRO A 120 -8.94 7.71 8.42
CA PRO A 120 -8.03 8.71 8.92
C PRO A 120 -8.17 8.77 10.43
N PHE A 121 -7.07 9.10 11.07
CA PHE A 121 -7.08 9.49 12.46
C PHE A 121 -7.16 11.01 12.51
N GLU A 122 -7.82 11.56 13.53
CA GLU A 122 -8.20 12.97 13.70
C GLU A 122 -7.06 13.97 13.39
N ASP A 123 -5.80 13.56 13.53
CA ASP A 123 -4.62 14.40 13.37
C ASP A 123 -4.02 14.47 11.96
N ASN A 124 -4.55 13.74 10.96
CA ASN A 124 -3.85 13.64 9.66
C ASN A 124 -3.78 14.94 8.86
N GLN A 125 -4.60 15.96 9.16
CA GLN A 125 -4.65 17.27 8.48
C GLN A 125 -4.53 17.26 6.93
N GLY A 126 -4.74 16.11 6.27
CA GLY A 126 -4.51 15.91 4.84
C GLY A 126 -3.08 15.53 4.42
N ASP A 127 -2.09 15.48 5.31
CA ASP A 127 -0.72 15.06 4.97
C ASP A 127 -0.45 13.60 5.35
N ILE A 128 -0.76 12.72 4.39
CA ILE A 128 -0.52 11.29 4.55
C ILE A 128 0.98 10.95 4.61
N LEU A 129 1.85 11.71 3.93
CA LEU A 129 3.26 11.36 3.77
C LEU A 129 4.03 11.45 5.09
N SER A 130 3.80 12.48 5.88
CA SER A 130 4.51 12.67 7.16
C SER A 130 4.09 11.68 8.25
N THR A 131 2.87 11.16 8.16
CA THR A 131 2.24 10.33 9.21
C THR A 131 2.20 8.85 8.86
N PHE A 132 2.26 8.49 7.57
CA PHE A 132 2.04 7.13 7.08
C PHE A 132 2.96 6.10 7.72
N LYS A 133 4.29 6.28 7.65
CA LYS A 133 5.25 5.32 8.21
C LYS A 133 5.10 5.12 9.71
N PHE A 134 4.95 6.23 10.42
CA PHE A 134 4.73 6.16 11.87
C PHE A 134 3.47 5.36 12.19
N ARG A 135 2.38 5.52 11.44
CA ARG A 135 1.15 4.76 11.70
C ARG A 135 1.23 3.32 11.25
N LEU A 136 1.76 3.05 10.06
CA LEU A 136 1.89 1.70 9.50
C LEU A 136 2.60 0.77 10.49
N SER A 137 3.70 1.23 11.09
CA SER A 137 4.59 0.36 11.88
C SER A 137 4.43 0.54 13.38
N VAL A 138 3.90 1.67 13.87
CA VAL A 138 3.70 1.90 15.31
C VAL A 138 2.26 1.64 15.75
N ALA A 139 1.24 1.98 14.94
CA ALA A 139 -0.15 1.76 15.35
C ALA A 139 -0.44 0.28 15.58
N GLN A 140 0.12 -0.58 14.71
CA GLN A 140 0.29 -2.01 14.96
C GLN A 140 1.79 -2.27 15.07
N PRO A 141 2.34 -2.46 16.28
CA PRO A 141 3.79 -2.60 16.48
C PRO A 141 4.40 -3.67 15.58
N ASN A 142 4.98 -3.22 14.46
CA ASN A 142 5.69 -4.07 13.52
C ASN A 142 7.18 -3.95 13.82
N PHE A 143 7.67 -4.76 14.76
CA PHE A 143 9.07 -4.75 15.16
C PHE A 143 10.04 -5.25 14.07
N LEU A 144 9.54 -5.70 12.92
CA LEU A 144 10.35 -5.98 11.73
C LEU A 144 10.64 -4.71 10.91
N ASP A 145 9.78 -3.70 10.97
CA ASP A 145 9.99 -2.40 10.31
C ASP A 145 10.47 -1.32 11.28
N MET A 146 9.99 -1.37 12.53
CA MET A 146 10.34 -0.42 13.59
C MET A 146 11.49 -0.92 14.46
N HIS A 147 12.43 -0.02 14.71
CA HIS A 147 13.46 -0.15 15.73
C HIS A 147 13.41 0.99 16.72
N MET A 148 13.93 0.78 17.93
CA MET A 148 14.04 1.83 18.93
C MET A 148 15.51 2.16 19.19
N ALA A 149 15.83 3.44 19.15
CA ALA A 149 17.13 3.97 19.54
C ALA A 149 17.26 3.98 21.09
N GLN A 150 18.49 4.19 21.58
CA GLN A 150 18.78 4.21 23.02
C GLN A 150 18.02 5.29 23.80
N ASP A 151 17.65 6.38 23.14
CA ASP A 151 16.87 7.49 23.73
C ASP A 151 15.35 7.24 23.71
N GLY A 152 14.90 6.08 23.24
CA GLY A 152 13.49 5.69 23.15
C GLY A 152 12.76 6.19 21.89
N THR A 153 13.47 6.83 20.95
CA THR A 153 12.90 7.21 19.65
C THR A 153 12.84 6.04 18.66
N VAL A 154 11.96 6.12 17.67
CA VAL A 154 11.72 5.07 16.67
C VAL A 154 12.41 5.39 15.34
N LEU A 155 13.10 4.38 14.82
CA LEU A 155 13.75 4.30 13.51
C LEU A 155 12.95 3.33 12.63
N PHE A 156 12.88 3.60 11.33
CA PHE A 156 12.18 2.75 10.35
C PHE A 156 13.17 2.25 9.30
N LEU A 157 13.09 0.97 8.94
CA LEU A 157 14.01 0.33 7.99
C LEU A 157 13.39 0.03 6.63
N ASP A 158 12.08 -0.16 6.54
CA ASP A 158 11.45 -0.44 5.25
C ASP A 158 11.52 0.81 4.36
N THR A 159 12.42 0.77 3.40
CA THR A 159 12.59 1.81 2.38
C THR A 159 11.92 1.44 1.07
N SER A 160 11.24 0.30 1.00
CA SER A 160 10.62 -0.18 -0.23
C SER A 160 9.47 0.74 -0.65
N PRO A 161 9.29 0.99 -1.96
CA PRO A 161 8.17 1.76 -2.47
C PRO A 161 6.83 1.21 -2.01
N LYS A 162 5.88 2.11 -1.77
CA LYS A 162 4.50 1.80 -1.34
C LYS A 162 3.51 2.48 -2.27
N LEU A 163 2.47 1.74 -2.67
CA LEU A 163 1.32 2.30 -3.38
C LEU A 163 0.22 2.69 -2.38
N ILE A 164 -0.23 3.94 -2.43
CA ILE A 164 -1.27 4.48 -1.57
C ILE A 164 -2.44 4.96 -2.44
N ILE A 165 -3.64 4.48 -2.11
CA ILE A 165 -4.93 4.98 -2.62
C ILE A 165 -5.52 5.88 -1.54
N ASP A 166 -5.48 7.20 -1.75
CA ASP A 166 -6.06 8.17 -0.82
C ASP A 166 -7.29 8.90 -1.40
N ASP A 167 -7.84 9.84 -0.65
CA ASP A 167 -9.00 10.63 -1.11
C ASP A 167 -8.73 11.32 -2.45
N ARG A 168 -7.49 11.77 -2.67
CA ARG A 168 -7.12 12.41 -3.93
C ARG A 168 -7.14 11.39 -5.06
N THR A 169 -6.58 10.19 -4.85
CA THR A 169 -6.66 9.08 -5.81
C THR A 169 -8.10 8.75 -6.19
N LEU A 170 -9.02 8.71 -5.22
CA LEU A 170 -10.43 8.42 -5.48
C LEU A 170 -11.10 9.47 -6.38
N GLU A 171 -10.60 10.69 -6.38
CA GLU A 171 -11.16 11.81 -7.15
C GLU A 171 -10.50 11.97 -8.53
N THR A 172 -9.20 11.70 -8.62
CA THR A 172 -8.38 12.03 -9.79
C THR A 172 -7.80 10.84 -10.56
N GLY A 173 -7.90 9.62 -10.00
CA GLY A 173 -7.24 8.43 -10.52
C GLY A 173 -5.73 8.39 -10.31
N LEU A 174 -5.16 9.42 -9.66
CA LEU A 174 -3.72 9.54 -9.43
C LEU A 174 -3.32 8.80 -8.14
N ALA A 175 -2.86 7.57 -8.27
CA ALA A 175 -2.36 6.76 -7.17
C ALA A 175 -0.99 7.27 -6.70
N LEU A 176 -0.74 7.25 -5.40
CA LEU A 176 0.49 7.79 -4.82
C LEU A 176 1.52 6.68 -4.59
N TRP A 177 2.60 6.71 -5.37
CA TRP A 177 3.81 5.96 -5.07
C TRP A 177 4.68 6.75 -4.10
N VAL A 178 5.15 6.10 -3.05
CA VAL A 178 6.05 6.71 -2.06
C VAL A 178 7.20 5.77 -1.75
N GLN A 179 8.41 6.26 -1.90
CA GLN A 179 9.61 5.62 -1.38
C GLN A 179 10.06 6.40 -0.14
N PHE A 180 10.25 5.68 0.96
CA PHE A 180 10.73 6.28 2.21
C PHE A 180 12.23 6.01 2.35
N ALA A 181 12.97 6.98 2.86
CA ALA A 181 14.31 6.75 3.35
C ALA A 181 14.24 6.13 4.74
N THR A 182 15.41 5.69 5.22
CA THR A 182 15.61 5.28 6.59
C THR A 182 15.06 6.33 7.57
N ASN A 183 14.42 5.87 8.63
CA ASN A 183 13.65 6.68 9.59
C ASN A 183 12.34 7.25 9.04
N GLY A 184 11.84 6.72 7.92
CA GLY A 184 10.49 6.95 7.42
C GLY A 184 10.28 8.34 6.83
N THR A 185 11.35 9.04 6.42
CA THR A 185 11.24 10.33 5.72
C THR A 185 10.89 10.03 4.28
N THR A 186 10.07 10.87 3.64
CA THR A 186 9.82 10.69 2.21
C THR A 186 11.13 10.95 1.44
N GLN A 187 11.60 9.93 0.73
CA GLN A 187 12.73 10.05 -0.18
C GLN A 187 12.26 10.51 -1.55
N ARG A 188 11.18 9.89 -2.04
CA ARG A 188 10.55 10.22 -3.32
C ARG A 188 9.06 9.94 -3.25
N ALA A 189 8.27 10.74 -3.96
CA ALA A 189 6.84 10.54 -4.12
C ALA A 189 6.42 10.92 -5.54
N TYR A 190 5.51 10.14 -6.11
CA TYR A 190 5.03 10.32 -7.47
C TYR A 190 3.57 9.92 -7.57
N ARG A 191 2.79 10.66 -8.37
CA ARG A 191 1.36 10.45 -8.58
C ARG A 191 1.13 9.91 -9.98
N SER A 192 1.12 8.60 -10.12
CA SER A 192 0.87 7.92 -11.40
C SER A 192 -0.63 7.79 -11.66
N GLN A 193 -1.06 7.96 -12.90
CA GLN A 193 -2.41 7.61 -13.32
C GLN A 193 -2.60 6.10 -13.25
N MET A 194 -3.64 5.63 -12.56
CA MET A 194 -3.91 4.19 -12.45
C MET A 194 -4.93 3.70 -13.48
N LEU A 195 -5.70 4.59 -14.11
CA LEU A 195 -6.72 4.25 -15.11
C LEU A 195 -6.10 4.21 -16.52
N ILE A 196 -4.95 3.56 -16.69
CA ILE A 196 -4.22 3.41 -17.96
C ILE A 196 -3.73 1.96 -18.12
N ASP A 197 -3.62 1.49 -19.36
CA ASP A 197 -3.09 0.14 -19.66
C ASP A 197 -1.65 -0.09 -19.18
N GLY A 198 -0.85 0.96 -19.03
CA GLY A 198 0.56 0.84 -18.60
C GLY A 198 0.75 0.75 -17.08
N PHE A 199 -0.28 1.05 -16.29
CA PHE A 199 -0.17 1.04 -14.83
C PHE A 199 0.18 -0.34 -14.24
N PRO A 200 -0.41 -1.46 -14.74
CA PRO A 200 -0.01 -2.81 -14.34
C PRO A 200 1.49 -3.10 -14.50
N ASP A 201 2.11 -2.59 -15.57
CA ASP A 201 3.54 -2.81 -15.80
C ASP A 201 4.38 -2.00 -14.82
N LEU A 202 4.04 -0.71 -14.60
CA LEU A 202 4.64 0.10 -13.54
C LEU A 202 4.54 -0.60 -12.17
N TYR A 203 3.36 -1.11 -11.83
CA TYR A 203 3.15 -1.81 -10.57
C TYR A 203 4.06 -3.03 -10.42
N ARG A 204 4.21 -3.84 -11.48
CA ARG A 204 5.04 -5.06 -11.47
C ARG A 204 6.54 -4.76 -11.35
N GLU A 205 7.00 -3.69 -12.00
CA GLU A 205 8.39 -3.25 -11.88
C GLU A 205 8.67 -2.69 -10.48
N VAL A 206 7.79 -1.85 -9.93
CA VAL A 206 8.05 -1.21 -8.63
C VAL A 206 7.85 -2.17 -7.46
N HIS A 207 6.74 -2.90 -7.40
CA HIS A 207 6.34 -3.63 -6.20
C HIS A 207 6.98 -5.04 -6.13
N PRO A 208 6.70 -6.00 -7.02
CA PRO A 208 7.38 -7.31 -7.01
C PRO A 208 8.90 -7.27 -7.08
N ASN A 209 9.50 -6.43 -7.95
CA ASN A 209 10.97 -6.38 -8.09
C ASN A 209 11.64 -5.54 -7.00
N GLN A 210 10.87 -4.72 -6.27
CA GLN A 210 11.36 -3.78 -5.27
C GLN A 210 12.34 -2.75 -5.87
N ASP A 211 12.20 -2.45 -7.15
CA ASP A 211 13.09 -1.53 -7.83
C ASP A 211 12.90 -0.11 -7.28
N PRO A 212 14.00 0.66 -7.08
CA PRO A 212 13.91 2.05 -6.69
C PRO A 212 12.99 2.84 -7.62
N LEU A 213 12.10 3.65 -7.05
CA LEU A 213 11.09 4.39 -7.81
C LEU A 213 11.74 5.29 -8.87
N GLU A 214 12.89 5.88 -8.55
CA GLU A 214 13.68 6.66 -9.50
C GLU A 214 14.05 5.88 -10.77
N LEU A 215 14.55 4.66 -10.62
CA LEU A 215 14.98 3.86 -11.75
C LEU A 215 13.79 3.48 -12.62
N VAL A 216 12.67 3.08 -12.04
CA VAL A 216 11.49 2.69 -12.84
C VAL A 216 10.96 3.88 -13.64
N LEU A 217 10.84 5.06 -13.02
CA LEU A 217 10.40 6.29 -13.70
C LEU A 217 11.36 6.71 -14.83
N GLU A 218 12.67 6.53 -14.64
CA GLU A 218 13.67 6.74 -15.70
C GLU A 218 13.47 5.79 -16.89
N HIS A 219 13.25 4.51 -16.62
CA HIS A 219 13.02 3.51 -17.68
C HIS A 219 11.71 3.75 -18.43
N MET A 220 10.70 4.30 -17.76
CA MET A 220 9.42 4.66 -18.37
C MET A 220 9.47 5.99 -19.15
N GLY A 221 10.62 6.68 -19.15
CA GLY A 221 10.83 7.91 -19.91
C GLY A 221 10.17 9.14 -19.30
N GLU A 222 9.87 9.11 -18.00
CA GLU A 222 9.14 10.15 -17.28
C GLU A 222 10.04 11.23 -16.66
N GLN A 223 11.36 11.20 -16.92
CA GLN A 223 12.25 12.29 -16.51
C GLN A 223 12.38 13.38 -17.58
N GLU A 224 11.90 14.58 -17.26
CA GLU A 224 12.63 15.80 -17.60
C GLU A 224 13.73 16.05 -16.54
N GLU A 225 14.90 16.51 -16.98
CA GLU A 225 16.14 16.62 -16.20
C GLU A 225 15.97 17.44 -14.89
N HIS A 226 16.31 16.81 -13.76
CA HIS A 226 16.55 17.43 -12.44
C HIS A 226 15.36 18.08 -11.71
N ASP A 227 14.44 17.26 -11.21
CA ASP A 227 13.46 17.73 -10.22
C ASP A 227 13.89 17.48 -8.77
N ASN A 228 13.73 18.51 -7.96
CA ASN A 228 13.90 18.47 -6.51
C ASN A 228 13.04 17.31 -5.94
N PRO A 229 13.62 16.35 -5.18
CA PRO A 229 12.87 15.21 -4.63
C PRO A 229 11.72 15.61 -3.69
N GLN A 230 11.65 16.88 -3.28
CA GLN A 230 10.54 17.44 -2.50
C GLN A 230 9.29 17.79 -3.34
N VAL A 231 9.40 17.85 -4.66
CA VAL A 231 8.27 18.13 -5.56
C VAL A 231 7.67 16.80 -6.00
N ILE A 232 6.37 16.62 -5.74
CA ILE A 232 5.63 15.44 -6.20
C ILE A 232 5.27 15.66 -7.67
N GLN A 233 5.87 14.88 -8.56
CA GLN A 233 5.49 14.81 -9.97
C GLN A 233 4.17 14.06 -10.12
N GLU A 234 3.36 14.43 -11.11
CA GLU A 234 2.00 13.89 -11.28
C GLU A 234 1.62 13.78 -12.76
N ASP A 235 0.93 12.70 -13.11
CA ASP A 235 0.31 12.51 -14.42
C ASP A 235 -0.95 13.37 -14.62
N GLU A 236 -1.52 13.31 -15.83
CA GLU A 236 -2.82 13.88 -16.11
C GLU A 236 -3.94 13.15 -15.32
N SER A 237 -4.70 13.93 -14.54
CA SER A 237 -5.84 13.43 -13.78
C SER A 237 -7.04 13.11 -14.65
N VAL A 238 -7.85 12.13 -14.21
CA VAL A 238 -9.17 11.83 -14.78
C VAL A 238 -10.28 12.16 -13.79
N ASP A 239 -11.49 12.41 -14.27
CA ASP A 239 -12.67 12.55 -13.40
C ASP A 239 -13.22 11.17 -13.04
N MET A 240 -12.89 10.68 -11.85
CA MET A 240 -13.30 9.37 -11.36
C MET A 240 -14.81 9.21 -11.17
N ARG A 241 -15.62 10.28 -11.31
CA ARG A 241 -17.09 10.17 -11.29
C ARG A 241 -17.68 9.70 -12.61
N ARG A 242 -16.93 9.72 -13.70
CA ARG A 242 -17.37 9.20 -15.01
C ARG A 242 -17.24 7.67 -15.06
N PRO A 243 -18.05 6.94 -15.85
CA PRO A 243 -18.02 5.48 -15.89
C PRO A 243 -16.61 4.90 -16.11
N PHE A 244 -16.27 3.80 -15.44
CA PHE A 244 -14.92 3.20 -15.47
C PHE A 244 -14.40 3.00 -16.90
N ALA A 245 -15.18 2.36 -17.76
CA ALA A 245 -14.80 2.10 -19.15
C ALA A 245 -14.68 3.36 -20.04
N GLU A 246 -15.11 4.53 -19.55
CA GLU A 246 -14.90 5.81 -20.25
C GLU A 246 -13.63 6.55 -19.82
N VAL A 247 -13.22 6.37 -18.56
CA VAL A 247 -12.03 7.03 -17.99
C VAL A 247 -10.78 6.16 -18.11
N TYR A 248 -10.95 4.85 -18.18
CA TYR A 248 -9.86 3.92 -18.38
C TYR A 248 -9.28 4.10 -19.80
N LEU A 249 -8.07 4.63 -19.85
CA LEU A 249 -7.32 4.97 -21.05
C LEU A 249 -6.70 3.70 -21.63
N VAL A 250 -7.48 3.08 -22.50
CA VAL A 250 -7.01 1.98 -23.32
C VAL A 250 -6.00 2.51 -24.35
N GLY A 251 -4.82 1.90 -24.43
CA GLY A 251 -3.60 2.34 -25.10
C GLY A 251 -3.80 3.09 -26.43
N SER A 252 -2.97 4.11 -26.63
CA SER A 252 -3.02 5.08 -27.73
C SER A 252 -2.64 4.52 -29.12
N TYR A 253 -2.30 3.23 -29.23
CA TYR A 253 -1.63 2.67 -30.41
C TYR A 253 -2.53 2.02 -31.46
N TYR A 254 -3.85 2.10 -31.33
CA TYR A 254 -4.78 1.55 -32.31
C TYR A 254 -5.73 2.64 -32.80
N GLY A 255 -5.95 2.77 -34.11
CA GLY A 255 -6.87 3.78 -34.67
C GLY A 255 -8.30 3.70 -34.10
N GLU A 256 -9.17 4.66 -34.43
CA GLU A 256 -10.52 4.85 -33.84
C GLU A 256 -11.34 3.55 -33.63
N ASN A 257 -11.32 2.62 -34.60
CA ASN A 257 -12.05 1.35 -34.51
C ASN A 257 -11.43 0.34 -33.52
N GLY A 258 -10.12 0.41 -33.27
CA GLY A 258 -9.42 -0.41 -32.30
C GLY A 258 -9.75 0.01 -30.86
N HIS A 259 -9.85 1.31 -30.62
CA HIS A 259 -10.27 1.84 -29.30
C HIS A 259 -11.67 1.38 -28.91
N GLU A 260 -12.67 1.50 -29.80
CA GLU A 260 -14.04 1.09 -29.47
C GLU A 260 -14.18 -0.42 -29.26
N ARG A 261 -13.44 -1.22 -30.04
CA ARG A 261 -13.38 -2.66 -29.84
C ARG A 261 -12.79 -3.01 -28.47
N MET A 262 -11.66 -2.41 -28.11
CA MET A 262 -11.01 -2.70 -26.85
C MET A 262 -11.83 -2.20 -25.65
N LYS A 263 -12.54 -1.07 -25.77
CA LYS A 263 -13.52 -0.64 -24.78
C LYS A 263 -14.65 -1.67 -24.60
N GLN A 264 -15.08 -2.32 -25.68
CA GLN A 264 -16.08 -3.38 -25.57
C GLN A 264 -15.50 -4.61 -24.87
N GLU A 265 -14.29 -5.03 -25.24
CA GLU A 265 -13.58 -6.14 -24.59
C GLU A 265 -13.37 -5.84 -23.09
N LEU A 266 -13.00 -4.60 -22.73
CA LEU A 266 -12.91 -4.13 -21.35
C LEU A 266 -14.25 -4.23 -20.62
N ARG A 267 -15.36 -3.79 -21.24
CA ARG A 267 -16.70 -3.90 -20.65
C ARG A 267 -17.07 -5.36 -20.37
N ASP A 268 -16.80 -6.24 -21.32
CA ASP A 268 -17.10 -7.66 -21.20
C ASP A 268 -16.28 -8.30 -20.06
N LEU A 269 -15.00 -7.91 -19.92
CA LEU A 269 -14.14 -8.34 -18.81
C LEU A 269 -14.61 -7.76 -17.46
N VAL A 270 -15.01 -6.49 -17.41
CA VAL A 270 -15.57 -5.87 -16.20
C VAL A 270 -16.84 -6.59 -15.75
N ASP A 271 -17.74 -6.94 -16.68
CA ASP A 271 -18.96 -7.71 -16.34
C ASP A 271 -18.62 -9.12 -15.82
N GLN A 272 -17.53 -9.71 -16.29
CA GLN A 272 -17.03 -11.01 -15.82
C GLN A 272 -16.45 -10.93 -14.40
N TYR A 273 -15.58 -9.95 -14.12
CA TYR A 273 -14.85 -9.86 -12.85
C TYR A 273 -15.56 -9.04 -11.78
N ALA A 274 -16.48 -8.17 -12.16
CA ALA A 274 -17.26 -7.34 -11.24
C ALA A 274 -18.74 -7.36 -11.64
N PRO A 275 -19.41 -8.52 -11.58
CA PRO A 275 -20.78 -8.68 -12.04
C PRO A 275 -21.73 -7.72 -11.33
N GLY A 276 -22.49 -6.93 -12.11
CA GLY A 276 -23.42 -5.92 -11.59
C GLY A 276 -22.80 -4.54 -11.36
N PHE A 277 -21.50 -4.36 -11.59
CA PHE A 277 -20.81 -3.08 -11.39
C PHE A 277 -21.27 -2.03 -12.40
N ARG A 278 -21.27 -2.37 -13.69
CA ARG A 278 -21.68 -1.45 -14.76
C ARG A 278 -23.14 -1.02 -14.60
N GLU A 279 -24.05 -1.92 -14.24
CA GLU A 279 -25.46 -1.58 -13.95
C GLU A 279 -25.59 -0.70 -12.70
N ALA A 280 -24.66 -0.80 -11.75
CA ALA A 280 -24.59 0.12 -10.63
C ALA A 280 -24.06 1.51 -11.06
N GLU A 281 -23.03 1.58 -11.90
CA GLU A 281 -22.55 2.85 -12.48
C GLU A 281 -23.64 3.54 -13.30
N GLU A 282 -24.35 2.82 -14.16
CA GLU A 282 -25.44 3.37 -14.98
C GLU A 282 -26.54 3.96 -14.10
N ARG A 283 -26.93 3.27 -13.02
CA ARG A 283 -27.94 3.78 -12.06
C ARG A 283 -27.46 4.97 -11.27
N GLY A 284 -26.15 5.04 -10.97
CA GLY A 284 -25.55 6.13 -10.22
C GLY A 284 -24.88 7.20 -11.07
N ASN A 285 -25.18 7.26 -12.37
CA ASN A 285 -24.64 8.23 -13.32
C ASN A 285 -23.10 8.29 -13.32
N GLY A 286 -22.47 7.13 -13.44
CA GLY A 286 -21.02 6.95 -13.45
C GLY A 286 -20.41 6.59 -12.11
N VAL A 287 -21.17 6.62 -11.00
CA VAL A 287 -20.69 6.22 -9.67
C VAL A 287 -21.50 5.02 -9.17
N ALA A 288 -20.86 3.87 -8.97
CA ALA A 288 -21.50 2.62 -8.54
C ALA A 288 -21.93 2.60 -7.05
N ILE A 289 -22.76 3.55 -6.62
CA ILE A 289 -23.19 3.69 -5.22
C ILE A 289 -23.90 2.41 -4.74
N GLY A 290 -23.45 1.86 -3.62
CA GLY A 290 -24.00 0.65 -3.01
C GLY A 290 -23.56 -0.65 -3.70
N TYR A 291 -22.60 -0.59 -4.63
CA TYR A 291 -21.91 -1.77 -5.10
C TYR A 291 -21.03 -2.36 -3.99
N ASP A 292 -21.15 -3.67 -3.78
CA ASP A 292 -20.41 -4.39 -2.75
C ASP A 292 -19.04 -4.82 -3.32
N LEU A 293 -17.96 -4.32 -2.73
CA LEU A 293 -16.58 -4.60 -3.15
C LEU A 293 -16.25 -6.10 -3.13
N GLN A 294 -16.88 -6.89 -2.26
CA GLN A 294 -16.67 -8.35 -2.22
C GLN A 294 -17.25 -9.07 -3.45
N ARG A 295 -18.04 -8.38 -4.28
CA ARG A 295 -18.53 -8.92 -5.55
C ARG A 295 -17.49 -8.83 -6.67
N ILE A 296 -16.38 -8.12 -6.47
CA ILE A 296 -15.22 -8.18 -7.35
C ILE A 296 -14.57 -9.55 -7.16
N LEU A 297 -14.31 -10.24 -8.27
CA LEU A 297 -13.78 -11.59 -8.32
C LEU A 297 -12.30 -11.54 -8.69
N VAL A 298 -11.45 -12.07 -7.83
CA VAL A 298 -9.99 -12.20 -7.97
C VAL A 298 -9.61 -13.69 -8.00
N ASP A 299 -8.41 -14.04 -8.46
CA ASP A 299 -7.76 -15.37 -8.33
C ASP A 299 -8.71 -16.59 -8.44
N GLU A 300 -8.92 -17.08 -9.67
CA GLU A 300 -9.82 -18.22 -9.95
C GLU A 300 -11.28 -17.97 -9.54
N GLY A 301 -11.70 -16.70 -9.41
CA GLY A 301 -13.09 -16.29 -9.17
C GLY A 301 -13.49 -16.18 -7.70
N ARG A 302 -12.53 -16.05 -6.79
CA ARG A 302 -12.77 -15.81 -5.36
C ARG A 302 -13.19 -14.35 -5.11
N PRO A 303 -14.04 -14.08 -4.12
CA PRO A 303 -14.32 -12.71 -3.68
C PRO A 303 -13.05 -11.95 -3.30
N LEU A 304 -13.00 -10.67 -3.65
CA LEU A 304 -11.99 -9.75 -3.16
C LEU A 304 -12.09 -9.60 -1.64
N TRP A 305 -10.94 -9.62 -0.98
CA TRP A 305 -10.82 -9.33 0.45
C TRP A 305 -10.01 -8.05 0.65
N ILE A 306 -10.66 -7.04 1.24
CA ILE A 306 -10.01 -5.86 1.80
C ILE A 306 -9.96 -6.08 3.31
N THR A 307 -8.75 -6.02 3.87
CA THR A 307 -8.57 -6.17 5.32
C THR A 307 -8.94 -4.83 5.96
N GLU A 308 -10.13 -4.75 6.56
CA GLU A 308 -10.55 -3.58 7.32
C GLU A 308 -9.65 -3.39 8.55
N ASP A 309 -9.29 -2.14 8.84
CA ASP A 309 -8.68 -1.75 10.12
C ASP A 309 -9.51 -2.33 11.27
N PRO A 310 -8.91 -2.99 12.28
CA PRO A 310 -9.61 -3.46 13.49
C PRO A 310 -10.29 -2.37 14.35
N LEU A 311 -10.39 -1.13 13.86
CA LEU A 311 -10.97 0.02 14.55
C LEU A 311 -12.49 0.19 14.42
N ASN A 312 -13.25 -0.85 14.06
CA ASN A 312 -14.68 -0.94 14.41
C ASN A 312 -15.05 -2.26 15.10
#